data_AF-A0AAU4J4X7-F1
#
_entry.id   AF-A0AAU4J4X7-F1
#
_cell.length_a   1.000
_cell.length_b   1.000
_cell.length_c   1.000
_cell.angle_alpha   90.00
_cell.angle_beta   90.00
_cell.angle_gamma   90.00
#
_symmetry.space_group_name_H-M   'P 1'
#
loop_
_entity.id
_entity.type
_entity.pdbx_description
1 polymer ?
#
loop_
_entity_poly.entity_id
_entity_poly.type
_entity_poly.pdbx_seq_one_letter_code
_entity_poly.pdbx_strand_id
1 'polypeptide(L)'
;MAGYAPTTTWREIIKAATEVGRDVTPHLQNQPRYAHGELVARVSPLYAYLGAHAVTPRHPVPGAKGQRLTLNPVYEHGTERTAKNAAAYRLGMTMTEWACRSLLGLGQTHHLELGGPIPALSNTFKDPRRTLPDLWGRHEAEEMYWLIEAKGGSVGVGTLRKGWAQLQAGSRVFGSYKHRIVLVGASVRPGDDLFLTIDHDLHSGEPPLPPAGSGADSAAVGVGSLEDHLGDSDDALIGAARAQMLAYLALRSAPASQLRTVPVPADRASRHRRSGLTTPLENDDLTLAMRADASGAALHVESHTLRAQIRSWGLDDFLTCRIPGTEVHLGMSRKLFAACARLHEEDLAIAQRTPGLRAEDQPALDQGLSDEDQEVQRLTQRRIFREQQEEARPRLRPLLRDAYERGTTSDWSDLLRRPQEPKLDLEGDEGLLEAATPETYLAVSRYDLPAARS
;
A
#
# COMPACT_ATOMS: atom_id res chain seq x y z
N MET A 1 -17.51 15.76 15.36
CA MET A 1 -17.92 14.64 14.52
C MET A 1 -18.52 15.15 13.22
N ALA A 2 -17.72 15.20 12.17
CA ALA A 2 -18.21 15.41 10.81
C ALA A 2 -18.40 14.03 10.16
N GLY A 3 -19.53 13.85 9.49
CA GLY A 3 -19.91 12.61 8.85
C GLY A 3 -19.75 12.69 7.34
N TYR A 4 -19.12 11.70 6.71
CA TYR A 4 -18.91 11.69 5.27
C TYR A 4 -19.34 10.36 4.64
N ALA A 5 -20.10 10.42 3.54
CA ALA A 5 -20.39 9.27 2.69
C ALA A 5 -19.43 9.32 1.50
N PRO A 6 -18.25 8.66 1.56
CA PRO A 6 -17.24 8.79 0.52
C PRO A 6 -17.70 8.19 -0.80
N THR A 7 -17.37 8.87 -1.89
CA THR A 7 -17.27 8.24 -3.20
C THR A 7 -15.82 7.83 -3.43
N THR A 8 -15.63 6.57 -3.83
CA THR A 8 -14.31 6.00 -4.12
C THR A 8 -14.42 5.10 -5.35
N THR A 9 -13.28 4.69 -5.88
CA THR A 9 -13.21 3.64 -6.91
C THR A 9 -12.69 2.33 -6.32
N TRP A 10 -12.98 1.20 -6.98
CA TRP A 10 -12.37 -0.08 -6.63
C TRP A 10 -10.84 -0.05 -6.67
N ARG A 11 -10.26 0.70 -7.62
CA ARG A 11 -8.81 0.86 -7.74
C ARG A 11 -8.21 1.50 -6.49
N GLU A 12 -8.83 2.53 -5.96
CA GLU A 12 -8.37 3.17 -4.72
C GLU A 12 -8.49 2.24 -3.51
N ILE A 13 -9.60 1.49 -3.40
CA ILE A 13 -9.80 0.51 -2.32
C ILE A 13 -8.74 -0.58 -2.38
N ILE A 14 -8.50 -1.15 -3.57
CA ILE A 14 -7.52 -2.21 -3.75
C ILE A 14 -6.11 -1.69 -3.51
N LYS A 15 -5.77 -0.49 -3.97
CA LYS A 15 -4.49 0.16 -3.68
C LYS A 15 -4.26 0.31 -2.18
N ALA A 16 -5.24 0.84 -1.46
CA ALA A 16 -5.17 0.95 0.00
C ALA A 16 -5.06 -0.43 0.67
N ALA A 17 -5.85 -1.41 0.22
CA ALA A 17 -5.88 -2.75 0.80
C ALA A 17 -4.58 -3.53 0.60
N THR A 18 -3.87 -3.34 -0.51
CA THR A 18 -2.61 -4.04 -0.76
C THR A 18 -1.46 -3.45 0.05
N GLU A 19 -1.50 -2.14 0.35
CA GLU A 19 -0.46 -1.44 1.09
C GLU A 19 -0.65 -1.44 2.62
N VAL A 20 -1.90 -1.53 3.11
CA VAL A 20 -2.18 -1.55 4.55
C VAL A 20 -2.17 -2.96 5.15
N GLY A 21 -1.74 -3.03 6.41
CA GLY A 21 -1.76 -4.24 7.22
C GLY A 21 -0.38 -4.55 7.78
N ARG A 22 -0.33 -5.55 8.65
CA ARG A 22 0.93 -5.97 9.27
C ARG A 22 1.92 -6.39 8.20
N ASP A 23 3.18 -6.04 8.42
CA ASP A 23 4.26 -6.46 7.54
C ASP A 23 4.57 -7.94 7.80
N VAL A 24 4.15 -8.79 6.86
CA VAL A 24 4.42 -10.24 6.89
C VAL A 24 5.64 -10.62 6.07
N THR A 25 6.22 -9.67 5.31
CA THR A 25 7.35 -9.92 4.42
C THR A 25 8.58 -10.51 5.11
N PRO A 26 8.87 -10.26 6.41
CA PRO A 26 9.97 -10.92 7.10
C PRO A 26 9.85 -12.46 7.12
N HIS A 27 8.62 -12.99 7.10
CA HIS A 27 8.36 -14.44 7.06
C HIS A 27 8.33 -15.01 5.64
N LEU A 28 8.28 -14.15 4.62
CA LEU A 28 8.15 -14.56 3.22
C LEU A 28 9.50 -14.61 2.48
N GLN A 29 10.60 -14.24 3.15
CA GLN A 29 11.91 -14.09 2.51
C GLN A 29 12.37 -15.37 1.79
N ASN A 30 12.14 -16.54 2.40
CA ASN A 30 12.48 -17.85 1.82
C ASN A 30 11.33 -18.48 1.00
N GLN A 31 10.11 -17.93 1.09
CA GLN A 31 8.92 -18.48 0.42
C GLN A 31 8.09 -17.36 -0.25
N PRO A 32 8.68 -16.63 -1.22
CA PRO A 32 8.08 -15.44 -1.83
C PRO A 32 6.72 -15.70 -2.50
N ARG A 33 6.45 -16.95 -2.91
CA ARG A 33 5.17 -17.37 -3.49
C ARG A 33 3.96 -17.11 -2.58
N TYR A 34 4.14 -17.12 -1.26
CA TYR A 34 3.05 -16.84 -0.32
C TYR A 34 2.63 -15.37 -0.31
N ALA A 35 3.40 -14.47 -0.94
CA ALA A 35 2.94 -13.10 -1.15
C ALA A 35 1.64 -13.06 -1.96
N HIS A 36 1.40 -14.00 -2.88
CA HIS A 36 0.12 -14.11 -3.60
C HIS A 36 -1.02 -14.40 -2.62
N GLY A 37 -0.83 -15.37 -1.72
CA GLY A 37 -1.83 -15.74 -0.71
C GLY A 37 -2.15 -14.59 0.25
N GLU A 38 -1.14 -13.83 0.68
CA GLU A 38 -1.37 -12.64 1.51
C GLU A 38 -2.15 -11.56 0.74
N LEU A 39 -1.79 -11.29 -0.52
CA LEU A 39 -2.53 -10.33 -1.35
C LEU A 39 -3.99 -10.77 -1.55
N VAL A 40 -4.23 -12.06 -1.79
CA VAL A 40 -5.58 -12.66 -1.83
C VAL A 40 -6.31 -12.42 -0.50
N ALA A 41 -5.66 -12.62 0.64
CA ALA A 41 -6.26 -12.42 1.96
C ALA A 41 -6.56 -10.94 2.29
N ARG A 42 -5.86 -10.00 1.65
CA ARG A 42 -6.13 -8.55 1.75
C ARG A 42 -7.30 -8.12 0.89
N VAL A 43 -7.38 -8.67 -0.33
CA VAL A 43 -8.28 -8.21 -1.39
C VAL A 43 -9.61 -8.97 -1.41
N SER A 44 -9.57 -10.30 -1.32
CA SER A 44 -10.74 -11.16 -1.55
C SER A 44 -11.89 -10.90 -0.56
N PRO A 45 -11.67 -10.63 0.74
CA PRO A 45 -12.77 -10.28 1.63
C PRO A 45 -13.51 -9.01 1.21
N LEU A 46 -12.82 -8.05 0.57
CA LEU A 46 -13.44 -6.82 0.09
C LEU A 46 -14.31 -7.11 -1.13
N TYR A 47 -13.81 -7.88 -2.10
CA TYR A 47 -14.61 -8.36 -3.25
C TYR A 47 -15.80 -9.22 -2.84
N ALA A 48 -15.60 -10.11 -1.87
CA ALA A 48 -16.60 -11.08 -1.45
C ALA A 48 -17.80 -10.42 -0.75
N TYR A 49 -17.61 -9.26 -0.11
CA TYR A 49 -18.60 -8.69 0.82
C TYR A 49 -19.04 -7.27 0.53
N LEU A 50 -18.26 -6.50 -0.23
CA LEU A 50 -18.66 -5.15 -0.63
C LEU A 50 -19.40 -5.19 -1.96
N GLY A 51 -20.47 -4.41 -2.05
CA GLY A 51 -21.07 -3.96 -3.30
C GLY A 51 -20.74 -2.50 -3.55
N ALA A 52 -20.94 -2.01 -4.77
CA ALA A 52 -20.75 -0.60 -5.09
C ALA A 52 -21.84 -0.11 -6.06
N HIS A 53 -22.39 1.07 -5.84
CA HIS A 53 -23.36 1.67 -6.76
C HIS A 53 -23.01 3.12 -7.10
N ALA A 54 -23.38 3.53 -8.31
CA ALA A 54 -23.13 4.88 -8.80
C ALA A 54 -23.99 5.89 -8.04
N VAL A 55 -23.41 7.03 -7.70
CA VAL A 55 -24.12 8.15 -7.08
C VAL A 55 -23.59 9.45 -7.67
N THR A 56 -24.48 10.41 -7.92
CA THR A 56 -24.09 11.79 -8.20
C THR A 56 -23.95 12.53 -6.88
N PRO A 57 -22.72 12.92 -6.44
CA PRO A 57 -22.55 13.63 -5.18
C PRO A 57 -23.28 14.97 -5.22
N ARG A 58 -23.90 15.37 -4.10
CA ARG A 58 -24.51 16.72 -3.98
C ARG A 58 -23.48 17.83 -4.10
N HIS A 59 -22.25 17.57 -3.65
CA HIS A 59 -21.10 18.47 -3.76
C HIS A 59 -19.98 17.71 -4.49
N PRO A 60 -20.02 17.64 -5.83
CA PRO A 60 -18.99 16.95 -6.58
C PRO A 60 -17.66 17.70 -6.43
N VAL A 61 -16.63 17.00 -5.95
CA VAL A 61 -15.26 17.52 -5.96
C VAL A 61 -14.72 17.34 -7.39
N PRO A 62 -14.12 18.37 -8.02
CA PRO A 62 -13.52 18.21 -9.35
C PRO A 62 -12.54 17.02 -9.38
N GLY A 63 -12.72 16.10 -10.33
CA GLY A 63 -11.93 14.87 -10.42
C GLY A 63 -12.49 13.69 -9.63
N ALA A 64 -13.41 13.89 -8.69
CA ALA A 64 -14.07 12.81 -7.96
C ALA A 64 -15.07 12.07 -8.86
N LYS A 65 -14.62 10.98 -9.46
CA LYS A 65 -15.44 9.93 -10.04
C LYS A 65 -15.51 8.79 -9.03
N GLY A 66 -16.67 8.18 -8.80
CA GLY A 66 -16.71 7.07 -7.86
C GLY A 66 -18.10 6.52 -7.60
N GLN A 67 -18.10 5.47 -6.79
CA GLN A 67 -19.27 4.73 -6.33
C GLN A 67 -19.33 4.83 -4.81
N ARG A 68 -20.52 4.62 -4.25
CA ARG A 68 -20.68 4.37 -2.83
C ARG A 68 -20.61 2.89 -2.55
N LEU A 69 -19.89 2.54 -1.50
CA LEU A 69 -19.75 1.15 -1.06
C LEU A 69 -20.92 0.76 -0.17
N THR A 70 -21.29 -0.51 -0.24
CA THR A 70 -22.38 -1.13 0.55
C THR A 70 -21.95 -2.54 0.92
N LEU A 71 -22.68 -3.18 1.84
CA LEU A 71 -22.55 -4.62 2.06
C LEU A 71 -23.45 -5.39 1.09
N ASN A 72 -22.95 -6.48 0.52
CA ASN A 72 -23.72 -7.33 -0.38
C ASN A 72 -24.56 -8.39 0.38
N PRO A 73 -25.47 -9.10 -0.31
CA PRO A 73 -26.32 -10.11 0.33
C PRO A 73 -25.55 -11.31 0.92
N VAL A 74 -24.36 -11.64 0.40
CA VAL A 74 -23.51 -12.70 0.96
C VAL A 74 -23.09 -12.33 2.36
N TYR A 75 -22.60 -11.09 2.56
CA TYR A 75 -22.28 -10.59 3.89
C TYR A 75 -23.51 -10.57 4.78
N GLU A 76 -24.65 -10.05 4.29
CA GLU A 76 -25.86 -9.90 5.10
C GLU A 76 -26.35 -11.25 5.64
N HIS A 77 -26.53 -12.24 4.77
CA HIS A 77 -27.27 -13.48 5.08
C HIS A 77 -26.40 -14.73 5.19
N GLY A 78 -25.27 -14.80 4.49
CA GLY A 78 -24.51 -16.05 4.30
C GLY A 78 -23.22 -16.16 5.12
N THR A 79 -22.64 -15.05 5.58
CA THR A 79 -21.31 -15.05 6.18
C THR A 79 -21.33 -15.35 7.68
N GLU A 80 -20.45 -16.26 8.10
CA GLU A 80 -20.20 -16.57 9.51
C GLU A 80 -19.68 -15.37 10.29
N ARG A 81 -19.94 -15.35 11.61
CA ARG A 81 -19.55 -14.24 12.50
C ARG A 81 -18.05 -13.95 12.50
N THR A 82 -17.20 -14.97 12.47
CA THR A 82 -15.74 -14.84 12.44
C THR A 82 -15.27 -14.16 11.15
N ALA A 83 -15.79 -14.59 10.00
CA ALA A 83 -15.51 -13.97 8.71
C ALA A 83 -16.04 -12.53 8.63
N LYS A 84 -17.22 -12.24 9.21
CA LYS A 84 -17.74 -10.86 9.33
C LYS A 84 -16.80 -9.96 10.11
N ASN A 85 -16.25 -10.44 11.23
CA ASN A 85 -15.31 -9.67 12.06
C ASN A 85 -13.99 -9.42 11.33
N ALA A 86 -13.45 -10.43 10.63
CA ALA A 86 -12.22 -10.28 9.84
C ALA A 86 -12.41 -9.29 8.68
N ALA A 87 -13.55 -9.37 7.98
CA ALA A 87 -13.91 -8.43 6.92
C ALA A 87 -14.09 -7.00 7.46
N ALA A 88 -14.74 -6.84 8.61
CA ALA A 88 -14.90 -5.55 9.26
C ALA A 88 -13.56 -4.92 9.66
N TYR A 89 -12.64 -5.71 10.22
CA TYR A 89 -11.28 -5.26 10.52
C TYR A 89 -10.54 -4.83 9.24
N ARG A 90 -10.57 -5.66 8.19
CA ARG A 90 -9.92 -5.34 6.90
C ARG A 90 -10.48 -4.07 6.30
N LEU A 91 -11.80 -3.93 6.27
CA LEU A 91 -12.47 -2.71 5.80
C LEU A 91 -12.04 -1.48 6.60
N GLY A 92 -11.99 -1.59 7.94
CA GLY A 92 -11.53 -0.52 8.81
C GLY A 92 -10.13 -0.05 8.45
N MET A 93 -9.17 -0.97 8.35
CA MET A 93 -7.79 -0.66 7.97
C MET A 93 -7.69 -0.05 6.57
N THR A 94 -8.35 -0.66 5.57
CA THR A 94 -8.35 -0.20 4.18
C THR A 94 -8.93 1.20 4.03
N MET A 95 -10.09 1.47 4.64
CA MET A 95 -10.73 2.77 4.54
C MET A 95 -9.99 3.84 5.35
N THR A 96 -9.31 3.45 6.44
CA THR A 96 -8.43 4.35 7.19
C THR A 96 -7.21 4.74 6.35
N GLU A 97 -6.53 3.78 5.73
CA GLU A 97 -5.42 4.05 4.82
C GLU A 97 -5.84 4.96 3.67
N TRP A 98 -6.96 4.63 3.02
CA TRP A 98 -7.53 5.44 1.95
C TRP A 98 -7.86 6.85 2.42
N ALA A 99 -8.58 7.01 3.54
CA ALA A 99 -8.99 8.33 4.03
C ALA A 99 -7.78 9.19 4.42
N CYS A 100 -6.84 8.62 5.17
CA CYS A 100 -5.63 9.33 5.59
C CYS A 100 -4.81 9.81 4.39
N ARG A 101 -4.60 8.96 3.37
CA ARG A 101 -3.74 9.30 2.23
C ARG A 101 -4.46 10.08 1.13
N SER A 102 -5.69 9.72 0.78
CA SER A 102 -6.44 10.41 -0.29
C SER A 102 -7.14 11.67 0.15
N LEU A 103 -7.79 11.66 1.31
CA LEU A 103 -8.62 12.79 1.75
C LEU A 103 -7.84 13.77 2.61
N LEU A 104 -6.93 13.25 3.43
CA LEU A 104 -6.26 14.02 4.46
C LEU A 104 -4.79 14.33 4.14
N GLY A 105 -4.24 13.84 3.01
CA GLY A 105 -2.90 14.20 2.55
C GLY A 105 -1.74 13.56 3.34
N LEU A 106 -2.00 12.54 4.15
CA LEU A 106 -0.95 11.79 4.84
C LEU A 106 -0.09 11.00 3.85
N GLY A 107 1.19 10.81 4.18
CA GLY A 107 2.03 9.81 3.52
C GLY A 107 1.68 8.37 3.90
N GLN A 108 2.59 7.44 3.60
CA GLN A 108 2.46 6.03 3.97
C GLN A 108 2.24 5.86 5.50
N THR A 109 1.30 5.00 5.88
CA THR A 109 1.10 4.63 7.29
C THR A 109 1.91 3.39 7.66
N HIS A 110 2.20 3.27 8.95
CA HIS A 110 2.94 2.17 9.55
C HIS A 110 2.28 1.71 10.84
N HIS A 111 2.37 0.42 11.14
CA HIS A 111 1.90 -0.11 12.42
C HIS A 111 2.72 0.45 13.59
N LEU A 112 2.04 1.03 14.57
CA LEU A 112 2.69 1.66 15.73
C LEU A 112 3.44 0.64 16.60
N GLU A 113 2.91 -0.58 16.69
CA GLU A 113 3.49 -1.70 17.45
C GLU A 113 4.90 -2.11 17.00
N LEU A 114 5.37 -1.63 15.84
CA LEU A 114 6.72 -1.86 15.32
C LEU A 114 7.77 -0.88 15.85
N GLY A 115 7.39 0.05 16.74
CA GLY A 115 8.34 0.93 17.44
C GLY A 115 8.10 2.43 17.25
N GLY A 116 7.05 2.83 16.53
CA GLY A 116 6.65 4.22 16.35
C GLY A 116 7.69 5.14 15.65
N PRO A 117 7.39 6.44 15.54
CA PRO A 117 8.25 7.40 14.83
C PRO A 117 9.49 7.85 15.59
N ILE A 118 9.48 7.72 16.92
CA ILE A 118 10.45 8.37 17.80
C ILE A 118 11.36 7.30 18.41
N PRO A 119 12.63 7.22 18.01
CA PRO A 119 13.55 6.16 18.48
C PRO A 119 13.65 6.06 20.01
N ALA A 120 13.71 7.21 20.70
CA ALA A 120 13.78 7.27 22.16
C ALA A 120 12.54 6.66 22.87
N LEU A 121 11.39 6.62 22.20
CA LEU A 121 10.14 6.09 22.74
C LEU A 121 9.83 4.68 22.22
N SER A 122 10.71 4.09 21.40
CA SER A 122 10.44 2.88 20.65
C SER A 122 10.04 1.70 21.54
N ASN A 123 10.73 1.53 22.68
CA ASN A 123 10.42 0.47 23.64
C ASN A 123 9.05 0.65 24.31
N THR A 124 8.54 1.88 24.40
CA THR A 124 7.22 2.15 24.96
C THR A 124 6.10 1.77 23.99
N PHE A 125 6.30 1.96 22.68
CA PHE A 125 5.35 1.50 21.65
C PHE A 125 5.38 -0.02 21.45
N LYS A 126 6.48 -0.66 21.81
CA LYS A 126 6.67 -2.11 21.75
C LYS A 126 6.12 -2.85 22.97
N ASP A 127 5.41 -2.22 23.88
CA ASP A 127 4.81 -2.95 25.00
C ASP A 127 3.49 -3.62 24.54
N PRO A 128 3.43 -4.97 24.38
CA PRO A 128 2.23 -5.65 23.91
C PRO A 128 1.07 -5.58 24.92
N ARG A 129 1.35 -5.22 26.18
CA ARG A 129 0.31 -5.07 27.22
C ARG A 129 -0.37 -3.71 27.15
N ARG A 130 0.17 -2.76 26.38
CA ARG A 130 -0.44 -1.45 26.20
C ARG A 130 -1.42 -1.52 25.05
N THR A 131 -2.64 -1.07 25.31
CA THR A 131 -3.62 -0.84 24.26
C THR A 131 -3.29 0.48 23.56
N LEU A 132 -2.50 0.39 22.50
CA LEU A 132 -2.04 1.53 21.70
C LEU A 132 -2.82 1.66 20.39
N PRO A 133 -2.73 2.82 19.71
CA PRO A 133 -3.31 3.00 18.39
C PRO A 133 -2.75 2.04 17.34
N ASP A 134 -3.55 1.71 16.33
CA ASP A 134 -3.15 0.78 15.26
C ASP A 134 -1.95 1.28 14.45
N LEU A 135 -1.99 2.54 14.03
CA LEU A 135 -1.14 3.10 12.97
C LEU A 135 -0.50 4.43 13.39
N TRP A 136 0.55 4.80 12.67
CA TRP A 136 1.10 6.15 12.65
C TRP A 136 1.60 6.53 11.25
N GLY A 137 1.78 7.82 11.01
CA GLY A 137 2.40 8.36 9.80
C GLY A 137 2.99 9.76 10.03
N ARG A 138 3.67 10.29 9.03
CA ARG A 138 4.14 11.68 9.00
C ARG A 138 3.36 12.47 7.95
N HIS A 139 2.82 13.61 8.34
CA HIS A 139 2.14 14.52 7.44
C HIS A 139 3.09 15.65 7.07
N GLU A 140 3.64 15.62 5.86
CA GLU A 140 4.72 16.53 5.48
C GLU A 140 4.27 17.99 5.43
N ALA A 141 3.12 18.28 4.81
CA ALA A 141 2.64 19.67 4.72
C ALA A 141 2.22 20.28 6.08
N GLU A 142 1.98 19.44 7.09
CA GLU A 142 1.66 19.91 8.45
C GLU A 142 2.89 19.85 9.38
N GLU A 143 3.99 19.26 8.89
CA GLU A 143 5.21 18.93 9.63
C GLU A 143 4.90 18.33 11.00
N MET A 144 4.10 17.26 11.04
CA MET A 144 3.73 16.60 12.30
C MET A 144 3.53 15.09 12.15
N TYR A 145 3.64 14.36 13.27
CA TYR A 145 3.27 12.95 13.33
C TYR A 145 1.77 12.80 13.52
N TRP A 146 1.20 11.75 12.93
CA TRP A 146 -0.19 11.37 13.12
C TRP A 146 -0.24 10.01 13.79
N LEU A 147 -1.01 9.91 14.88
CA LEU A 147 -1.42 8.66 15.52
C LEU A 147 -2.83 8.32 15.06
N ILE A 148 -3.04 7.10 14.59
CA ILE A 148 -4.22 6.75 13.82
C ILE A 148 -4.81 5.46 14.39
N GLU A 149 -6.12 5.48 14.63
CA GLU A 149 -6.89 4.32 15.06
C GLU A 149 -7.98 4.01 14.03
N ALA A 150 -8.09 2.73 13.66
CA ALA A 150 -9.01 2.26 12.65
C ALA A 150 -10.15 1.43 13.27
N LYS A 151 -11.40 1.76 12.96
CA LYS A 151 -12.56 0.92 13.31
C LYS A 151 -13.36 0.62 12.06
N GLY A 152 -13.84 -0.61 11.91
CA GLY A 152 -14.64 -1.02 10.76
C GLY A 152 -15.84 -1.91 11.12
N GLY A 153 -16.81 -2.02 10.21
CA GLY A 153 -18.02 -2.83 10.37
C GLY A 153 -19.20 -2.01 10.91
N SER A 154 -20.01 -2.57 11.81
CA SER A 154 -21.06 -1.79 12.47
C SER A 154 -20.47 -0.95 13.61
N VAL A 155 -19.90 0.19 13.25
CA VAL A 155 -19.20 1.09 14.19
C VAL A 155 -20.22 1.98 14.90
N GLY A 156 -20.42 1.75 16.20
CA GLY A 156 -21.25 2.58 17.08
C GLY A 156 -20.43 3.47 18.01
N VAL A 157 -21.11 4.38 18.72
CA VAL A 157 -20.49 5.34 19.65
C VAL A 157 -19.60 4.67 20.71
N GLY A 158 -20.00 3.51 21.23
CA GLY A 158 -19.19 2.76 22.20
C GLY A 158 -17.85 2.29 21.63
N THR A 159 -17.85 1.82 20.38
CA THR A 159 -16.63 1.42 19.65
C THR A 159 -15.73 2.62 19.39
N LEU A 160 -16.31 3.75 18.97
CA LEU A 160 -15.57 4.99 18.75
C LEU A 160 -14.93 5.52 20.04
N ARG A 161 -15.66 5.50 21.16
CA ARG A 161 -15.11 5.90 22.48
C ARG A 161 -13.93 5.03 22.91
N LYS A 162 -13.98 3.71 22.65
CA LYS A 162 -12.84 2.81 22.91
C LYS A 162 -11.64 3.16 22.03
N GLY A 163 -11.87 3.38 20.73
CA GLY A 163 -10.82 3.84 19.81
C GLY A 163 -10.19 5.16 20.25
N TRP A 164 -11.02 6.12 20.66
CA TRP A 164 -10.54 7.40 21.18
C TRP A 164 -9.69 7.24 22.46
N ALA A 165 -10.09 6.36 23.37
CA ALA A 165 -9.30 6.06 24.57
C ALA A 165 -7.93 5.45 24.23
N GLN A 166 -7.84 4.60 23.19
CA GLN A 166 -6.58 4.06 22.68
C GLN A 166 -5.69 5.19 22.12
N LEU A 167 -6.26 6.11 21.35
CA LEU A 167 -5.56 7.31 20.87
C LEU A 167 -5.03 8.19 22.00
N GLN A 168 -5.84 8.45 23.02
CA GLN A 168 -5.40 9.21 24.19
C GLN A 168 -4.26 8.51 24.94
N ALA A 169 -4.31 7.17 25.04
CA ALA A 169 -3.22 6.40 25.63
C ALA A 169 -1.92 6.52 24.81
N GLY A 170 -2.00 6.42 23.48
CA GLY A 170 -0.86 6.63 22.58
C GLY A 170 -0.32 8.06 22.60
N SER A 171 -1.19 9.06 22.64
CA SER A 171 -0.83 10.48 22.73
C SER A 171 -0.03 10.80 23.99
N ARG A 172 -0.40 10.21 25.14
CA ARG A 172 0.38 10.34 26.38
C ARG A 172 1.80 9.80 26.26
N VAL A 173 2.03 8.78 25.41
CA VAL A 173 3.38 8.28 25.13
C VAL A 173 4.17 9.28 24.30
N PHE A 174 3.55 9.90 23.30
CA PHE A 174 4.18 10.95 22.48
C PHE A 174 4.60 12.17 23.30
N GLY A 175 3.93 12.45 24.43
CA GLY A 175 4.39 13.43 25.40
C GLY A 175 4.56 14.82 24.79
N SER A 176 5.81 15.28 24.70
CA SER A 176 6.17 16.63 24.27
C SER A 176 6.16 16.87 22.76
N TYR A 177 6.03 15.84 21.92
CA TYR A 177 6.06 16.01 20.47
C TYR A 177 4.72 16.49 19.91
N LYS A 178 4.76 17.38 18.93
CA LYS A 178 3.62 17.86 18.14
C LYS A 178 3.08 16.70 17.32
N HIS A 179 1.80 16.38 17.51
CA HIS A 179 1.15 15.31 16.78
C HIS A 179 -0.35 15.53 16.68
N ARG A 180 -0.97 14.86 15.70
CA ARG A 180 -2.42 14.74 15.56
C ARG A 180 -2.83 13.34 15.97
N ILE A 181 -3.92 13.22 16.72
CA ILE A 181 -4.62 11.94 16.87
C ILE A 181 -5.80 11.92 15.90
N VAL A 182 -6.01 10.79 15.21
CA VAL A 182 -7.06 10.63 14.21
C VAL A 182 -7.75 9.28 14.41
N LEU A 183 -9.06 9.31 14.65
CA LEU A 183 -9.92 8.13 14.68
C LEU A 183 -10.73 8.06 13.39
N VAL A 184 -10.54 6.99 12.63
CA VAL A 184 -11.36 6.71 11.45
C VAL A 184 -12.31 5.55 11.76
N GLY A 185 -13.61 5.82 11.65
CA GLY A 185 -14.67 4.82 11.77
C GLY A 185 -15.31 4.55 10.42
N ALA A 186 -15.01 3.39 9.82
CA ALA A 186 -15.65 2.89 8.60
C ALA A 186 -16.90 2.08 8.95
N SER A 187 -18.02 2.79 9.10
CA SER A 187 -19.29 2.19 9.49
C SER A 187 -20.07 1.75 8.26
N VAL A 188 -20.51 0.49 8.24
CA VAL A 188 -21.41 -0.02 7.22
C VAL A 188 -22.37 -1.04 7.82
N ARG A 189 -23.64 -0.96 7.44
CA ARG A 189 -24.70 -1.88 7.85
C ARG A 189 -25.39 -2.45 6.63
N PRO A 190 -25.99 -3.66 6.73
CA PRO A 190 -26.79 -4.17 5.65
C PRO A 190 -27.94 -3.21 5.33
N GLY A 191 -28.07 -2.83 4.06
CA GLY A 191 -29.09 -1.85 3.63
C GLY A 191 -28.53 -0.44 3.41
N ASP A 192 -27.40 -0.11 4.04
CA ASP A 192 -26.88 1.25 4.08
C ASP A 192 -25.58 1.42 3.28
N ASP A 193 -25.30 2.67 2.91
CA ASP A 193 -24.01 3.09 2.38
C ASP A 193 -22.94 3.05 3.47
N LEU A 194 -21.72 2.73 3.07
CA LEU A 194 -20.55 2.94 3.91
C LEU A 194 -20.43 4.43 4.24
N PHE A 195 -20.21 4.68 5.53
CA PHE A 195 -20.07 6.00 6.09
C PHE A 195 -18.79 6.10 6.91
N LEU A 196 -18.08 7.20 6.75
CA LEU A 196 -16.87 7.51 7.50
C LEU A 196 -17.13 8.56 8.57
N THR A 197 -16.69 8.27 9.79
CA THR A 197 -16.45 9.27 10.82
C THR A 197 -14.95 9.52 10.91
N ILE A 198 -14.55 10.79 10.85
CA ILE A 198 -13.17 11.20 11.10
C ILE A 198 -13.22 12.17 12.27
N ASP A 199 -12.77 11.71 13.43
CA ASP A 199 -12.57 12.55 14.61
C ASP A 199 -11.08 12.76 14.79
N HIS A 200 -10.66 13.99 15.06
CA HIS A 200 -9.25 14.30 15.24
C HIS A 200 -9.04 15.37 16.30
N ASP A 201 -7.86 15.37 16.90
CA ASP A 201 -7.42 16.41 17.82
C ASP A 201 -5.94 16.72 17.62
N LEU A 202 -5.57 18.00 17.79
CA LEU A 202 -4.21 18.49 17.59
C LEU A 202 -3.55 18.69 18.95
N HIS A 203 -2.42 18.04 19.14
CA HIS A 203 -1.59 18.19 20.33
C HIS A 203 -0.39 19.08 19.98
N SER A 204 -0.28 20.21 20.68
CA SER A 204 0.87 21.10 20.60
C SER A 204 2.12 20.44 21.20
N GLY A 205 3.29 20.79 20.69
CA GLY A 205 4.55 20.23 21.15
C GLY A 205 5.73 20.63 20.26
N GLU A 206 6.85 19.97 20.47
CA GLU A 206 8.05 20.07 19.65
C GLU A 206 7.81 19.47 18.26
N PRO A 207 8.34 20.06 17.18
CA PRO A 207 8.15 19.50 15.84
C PRO A 207 8.72 18.07 15.75
N PRO A 208 8.29 17.27 14.74
CA PRO A 208 8.88 15.99 14.44
C PRO A 208 10.39 16.03 14.37
N LEU A 209 11.03 14.95 14.80
CA LEU A 209 12.45 14.81 14.59
C LEU A 209 12.71 14.73 13.08
N PRO A 210 13.78 15.38 12.58
CA PRO A 210 14.23 15.16 11.22
C PRO A 210 14.54 13.67 11.04
N PRO A 211 14.31 13.09 9.85
CA PRO A 211 14.67 11.71 9.59
C PRO A 211 16.16 11.50 9.90
N ALA A 212 16.50 10.42 10.60
CA ALA A 212 17.87 10.20 11.08
C ALA A 212 18.87 10.26 9.92
N GLY A 213 19.76 11.26 9.85
CA GLY A 213 20.76 11.39 8.78
C GLY A 213 20.35 12.23 7.56
N SER A 214 19.26 13.02 7.64
CA SER A 214 19.02 14.10 6.68
C SER A 214 20.06 15.20 6.88
N GLY A 215 21.07 15.27 6.00
CA GLY A 215 21.91 16.46 5.87
C GLY A 215 21.07 17.69 5.48
N ALA A 216 21.64 18.88 5.63
CA ALA A 216 20.96 20.17 5.45
C ALA A 216 20.42 20.47 4.03
N ASP A 217 20.54 19.56 3.07
CA ASP A 217 20.21 19.76 1.65
C ASP A 217 18.85 19.17 1.23
N SER A 218 17.87 19.05 2.13
CA SER A 218 16.48 18.75 1.75
C SER A 218 15.81 20.01 1.15
N ALA A 219 16.27 20.44 -0.02
CA ALA A 219 15.71 21.55 -0.76
C ALA A 219 14.30 21.22 -1.26
N ALA A 220 13.33 22.05 -0.83
CA ALA A 220 12.00 22.26 -1.43
C ALA A 220 11.30 21.02 -2.01
N VAL A 221 10.71 20.20 -1.13
CA VAL A 221 9.66 19.26 -1.54
C VAL A 221 8.46 20.09 -2.01
N GLY A 222 8.09 19.97 -3.28
CA GLY A 222 6.92 20.65 -3.85
C GLY A 222 5.62 20.25 -3.15
N VAL A 223 4.55 21.00 -3.40
CA VAL A 223 3.20 20.68 -2.91
C VAL A 223 2.75 19.35 -3.55
N GLY A 224 2.90 18.23 -2.84
CA GLY A 224 2.57 16.89 -3.33
C GLY A 224 2.92 15.79 -2.31
N SER A 225 2.45 14.55 -2.54
CA SER A 225 2.83 13.41 -1.70
C SER A 225 4.27 12.99 -2.00
N LEU A 226 5.07 12.64 -0.98
CA LEU A 226 6.45 12.17 -1.17
C LEU A 226 6.54 10.93 -2.07
N GLU A 227 5.49 10.11 -2.14
CA GLU A 227 5.48 8.94 -3.03
C GLU A 227 5.27 9.31 -4.50
N ASP A 228 4.93 10.58 -4.78
CA ASP A 228 4.92 11.13 -6.13
C ASP A 228 6.34 11.56 -6.58
N HIS A 229 7.26 11.69 -5.62
CA HIS A 229 8.62 12.20 -5.78
C HIS A 229 9.69 11.27 -5.17
N LEU A 230 9.57 9.95 -5.39
CA LEU A 230 10.56 8.98 -4.86
C LEU A 230 12.00 9.25 -5.33
N GLY A 231 12.16 9.98 -6.44
CA GLY A 231 13.45 10.47 -6.94
C GLY A 231 14.18 11.38 -5.96
N ASP A 232 13.45 12.11 -5.12
CA ASP A 232 13.96 13.28 -4.40
C ASP A 232 14.17 12.99 -2.91
N SER A 233 13.73 11.82 -2.41
CA SER A 233 13.86 11.43 -1.01
C SER A 233 14.17 9.94 -0.85
N ASP A 234 15.33 9.63 -0.26
CA ASP A 234 15.73 8.24 0.04
C ASP A 234 14.82 7.59 1.09
N ASP A 235 14.33 8.38 2.03
CA ASP A 235 13.41 7.87 3.04
C ASP A 235 12.02 7.57 2.47
N ALA A 236 11.55 8.39 1.53
CA ALA A 236 10.33 8.09 0.78
C ALA A 236 10.51 6.82 -0.06
N LEU A 237 11.67 6.66 -0.73
CA LEU A 237 11.99 5.47 -1.51
C LEU A 237 12.01 4.21 -0.66
N ILE A 238 12.65 4.24 0.52
CA ILE A 238 12.63 3.12 1.48
C ILE A 238 11.20 2.80 1.92
N GLY A 239 10.41 3.83 2.26
CA GLY A 239 9.01 3.68 2.66
C GLY A 239 8.16 3.01 1.58
N ALA A 240 8.27 3.49 0.34
CA ALA A 240 7.56 2.95 -0.80
C ALA A 240 8.01 1.52 -1.14
N ALA A 241 9.32 1.24 -1.12
CA ALA A 241 9.85 -0.10 -1.39
C ALA A 241 9.36 -1.12 -0.34
N ARG A 242 9.23 -0.72 0.93
CA ARG A 242 8.64 -1.54 1.99
C ARG A 242 7.14 -1.76 1.79
N ALA A 243 6.39 -0.70 1.50
CA ALA A 243 4.94 -0.79 1.23
C ALA A 243 4.63 -1.69 0.02
N GLN A 244 5.53 -1.73 -0.97
CA GLN A 244 5.40 -2.49 -2.22
C GLN A 244 6.09 -3.86 -2.20
N MET A 245 6.70 -4.25 -1.08
CA MET A 245 7.46 -5.50 -0.98
C MET A 245 6.59 -6.73 -1.26
N LEU A 246 5.32 -6.75 -0.83
CA LEU A 246 4.39 -7.85 -1.16
C LEU A 246 4.13 -7.96 -2.67
N ALA A 247 3.90 -6.84 -3.35
CA ALA A 247 3.71 -6.83 -4.81
C ALA A 247 4.99 -7.27 -5.52
N TYR A 248 6.16 -6.83 -5.05
CA TYR A 248 7.45 -7.26 -5.58
C TYR A 248 7.66 -8.77 -5.44
N LEU A 249 7.43 -9.35 -4.25
CA LEU A 249 7.57 -10.78 -4.02
C LEU A 249 6.59 -11.60 -4.88
N ALA A 250 5.39 -11.07 -5.11
CA ALA A 250 4.43 -11.67 -6.04
C ALA A 250 4.95 -11.64 -7.49
N LEU A 251 5.36 -10.48 -8.01
CA LEU A 251 5.87 -10.36 -9.38
C LEU A 251 7.12 -11.24 -9.59
N ARG A 252 8.05 -11.25 -8.64
CA ARG A 252 9.27 -12.07 -8.73
C ARG A 252 8.97 -13.57 -8.78
N SER A 253 8.00 -14.03 -7.98
CA SER A 253 7.65 -15.45 -7.88
C SER A 253 6.68 -15.93 -8.97
N ALA A 254 6.07 -15.02 -9.73
CA ALA A 254 5.14 -15.37 -10.80
C ALA A 254 5.83 -16.15 -11.95
N PRO A 255 5.18 -17.20 -12.50
CA PRO A 255 5.63 -17.87 -13.70
C PRO A 255 5.81 -16.90 -14.89
N ALA A 256 6.78 -17.16 -15.77
CA ALA A 256 7.04 -16.30 -16.92
C ALA A 256 5.81 -16.15 -17.84
N SER A 257 4.99 -17.20 -17.95
CA SER A 257 3.74 -17.18 -18.71
C SER A 257 2.69 -16.21 -18.17
N GLN A 258 2.78 -15.80 -16.91
CA GLN A 258 1.86 -14.86 -16.25
C GLN A 258 2.38 -13.43 -16.19
N LEU A 259 3.68 -13.21 -16.44
CA LEU A 259 4.28 -11.89 -16.45
C LEU A 259 4.03 -11.18 -17.77
N ARG A 260 3.59 -9.92 -17.69
CA ARG A 260 3.45 -9.01 -18.83
C ARG A 260 4.10 -7.69 -18.49
N THR A 261 4.37 -6.87 -19.49
CA THR A 261 4.68 -5.46 -19.27
C THR A 261 3.67 -4.58 -19.95
N VAL A 262 3.19 -3.56 -19.25
CA VAL A 262 2.21 -2.58 -19.77
C VAL A 262 2.92 -1.24 -19.98
N PRO A 263 2.78 -0.61 -21.17
CA PRO A 263 3.31 0.72 -21.42
C PRO A 263 2.52 1.77 -20.64
N VAL A 264 3.23 2.63 -19.92
CA VAL A 264 2.69 3.76 -19.17
C VAL A 264 3.58 4.97 -19.47
N PRO A 265 3.05 6.20 -19.62
CA PRO A 265 3.90 7.38 -19.83
C PRO A 265 5.06 7.45 -18.82
N ALA A 266 6.25 7.83 -19.24
CA ALA A 266 7.42 7.94 -18.37
C ALA A 266 7.37 9.23 -17.54
N ASP A 267 6.66 10.26 -18.04
CA ASP A 267 6.47 11.51 -17.30
C ASP A 267 5.65 11.27 -16.04
N ARG A 268 6.30 11.30 -14.88
CA ARG A 268 5.69 11.07 -13.57
C ARG A 268 4.81 12.24 -13.15
N ALA A 269 5.07 13.46 -13.65
CA ALA A 269 4.29 14.67 -13.38
C ALA A 269 2.83 14.51 -13.84
N SER A 270 2.63 13.88 -15.00
CA SER A 270 1.30 13.52 -15.50
C SER A 270 0.51 12.58 -14.57
N ARG A 271 1.19 11.80 -13.72
CA ARG A 271 0.61 10.82 -12.77
C ARG A 271 0.54 11.29 -11.33
N HIS A 272 0.79 12.57 -11.07
CA HIS A 272 0.62 13.12 -9.72
C HIS A 272 -0.84 13.01 -9.29
N ARG A 273 -1.06 12.59 -8.04
CA ARG A 273 -2.40 12.41 -7.48
C ARG A 273 -3.09 13.76 -7.35
N ARG A 274 -3.87 14.14 -8.36
CA ARG A 274 -4.71 15.35 -8.31
C ARG A 274 -5.87 15.18 -7.31
N SER A 275 -6.35 13.94 -7.19
CA SER A 275 -7.34 13.48 -6.20
C SER A 275 -7.21 11.96 -6.05
N GLY A 276 -7.17 11.42 -4.83
CA GLY A 276 -7.16 9.98 -4.60
C GLY A 276 -5.77 9.33 -4.50
N LEU A 277 -5.72 7.99 -4.45
CA LEU A 277 -4.47 7.21 -4.33
C LEU A 277 -3.79 6.91 -5.66
N THR A 278 -4.50 7.02 -6.77
CA THR A 278 -4.03 6.58 -8.10
C THR A 278 -4.61 7.44 -9.21
N THR A 279 -3.92 7.51 -10.34
CA THR A 279 -4.40 8.17 -11.56
C THR A 279 -4.98 7.13 -12.53
N PRO A 280 -6.29 7.19 -12.87
CA PRO A 280 -6.88 6.31 -13.89
C PRO A 280 -6.23 6.51 -15.26
N LEU A 281 -6.04 5.43 -16.02
CA LEU A 281 -5.34 5.47 -17.32
C LEU A 281 -6.27 5.35 -18.52
N GLU A 282 -7.45 4.75 -18.35
CA GLU A 282 -8.36 4.40 -19.46
C GLU A 282 -9.02 5.62 -20.13
N ASN A 283 -8.97 6.79 -19.50
CA ASN A 283 -9.50 8.05 -20.02
C ASN A 283 -8.43 9.14 -20.11
N ASP A 284 -7.15 8.76 -20.04
CA ASP A 284 -6.04 9.71 -20.17
C ASP A 284 -5.62 9.78 -21.64
N ASP A 285 -5.99 10.88 -22.31
CA ASP A 285 -5.75 11.08 -23.75
C ASP A 285 -4.27 10.92 -24.13
N LEU A 286 -3.36 11.35 -23.25
CA LEU A 286 -1.91 11.20 -23.46
C LEU A 286 -1.51 9.72 -23.45
N THR A 287 -1.90 8.97 -22.41
CA THR A 287 -1.65 7.52 -22.33
C THR A 287 -2.23 6.79 -23.54
N LEU A 288 -3.47 7.10 -23.92
CA LEU A 288 -4.13 6.48 -25.07
C LEU A 288 -3.39 6.75 -26.39
N ALA A 289 -3.02 8.01 -26.64
CA ALA A 289 -2.28 8.39 -27.85
C ALA A 289 -0.92 7.70 -27.94
N MET A 290 -0.14 7.73 -26.85
CA MET A 290 1.19 7.10 -26.83
C MET A 290 1.12 5.58 -27.01
N ARG A 291 0.09 4.92 -26.45
CA ARG A 291 -0.14 3.48 -26.65
C ARG A 291 -0.57 3.15 -28.08
N ALA A 292 -1.37 4.01 -28.72
CA ALA A 292 -1.76 3.85 -30.12
C ALA A 292 -0.53 3.96 -31.05
N ASP A 293 0.34 4.94 -30.80
CA ASP A 293 1.60 5.10 -31.55
C ASP A 293 2.51 3.88 -31.38
N ALA A 294 2.65 3.39 -30.14
CA ALA A 294 3.44 2.20 -29.84
C ALA A 294 2.88 0.94 -30.54
N SER A 295 1.56 0.80 -30.57
CA SER A 295 0.87 -0.30 -31.25
C SER A 295 1.05 -0.25 -32.76
N GLY A 296 0.94 0.95 -33.36
CA GLY A 296 1.17 1.15 -34.79
C GLY A 296 2.59 0.80 -35.22
N ALA A 297 3.58 1.16 -34.41
CA ALA A 297 4.97 0.85 -34.72
C ALA A 297 5.34 -0.63 -34.54
N ALA A 298 4.68 -1.33 -33.62
CA ALA A 298 4.90 -2.77 -33.41
C ALA A 298 4.61 -3.62 -34.67
N LEU A 299 3.84 -3.10 -35.63
CA LEU A 299 3.58 -3.74 -36.92
C LEU A 299 4.80 -3.78 -37.86
N HIS A 300 5.80 -2.94 -37.61
CA HIS A 300 6.91 -2.69 -38.54
C HIS A 300 8.30 -2.88 -37.93
N VAL A 301 8.37 -3.25 -36.65
CA VAL A 301 9.60 -3.27 -35.86
C VAL A 301 9.76 -4.62 -35.18
N GLU A 302 10.99 -5.15 -35.14
CA GLU A 302 11.28 -6.39 -34.44
C GLU A 302 11.06 -6.24 -32.93
N SER A 303 10.51 -7.27 -32.27
CA SER A 303 10.06 -7.18 -30.87
C SER A 303 11.16 -6.75 -29.87
N HIS A 304 12.44 -7.01 -30.17
CA HIS A 304 13.55 -6.65 -29.29
C HIS A 304 13.97 -5.18 -29.41
N THR A 305 13.78 -4.55 -30.58
CA THR A 305 14.04 -3.11 -30.76
C THR A 305 12.83 -2.26 -30.35
N LEU A 306 11.63 -2.82 -30.43
CA LEU A 306 10.38 -2.17 -30.03
C LEU A 306 10.42 -1.61 -28.60
N ARG A 307 10.96 -2.36 -27.63
CA ARG A 307 11.08 -1.90 -26.24
C ARG A 307 11.98 -0.67 -26.09
N ALA A 308 13.13 -0.66 -26.76
CA ALA A 308 14.02 0.51 -26.72
C ALA A 308 13.36 1.73 -27.38
N GLN A 309 12.56 1.49 -28.43
CA GLN A 309 11.86 2.54 -29.15
C GLN A 309 10.68 3.14 -28.38
N ILE A 310 9.83 2.33 -27.73
CA ILE A 310 8.76 2.90 -26.88
C ILE A 310 9.34 3.74 -25.74
N ARG A 311 10.51 3.35 -25.21
CA ARG A 311 11.22 4.12 -24.18
C ARG A 311 11.73 5.46 -24.71
N SER A 312 12.22 5.51 -25.95
CA SER A 312 12.64 6.78 -26.57
C SER A 312 11.46 7.70 -26.90
N TRP A 313 10.24 7.16 -27.06
CA TRP A 313 9.00 7.93 -27.12
C TRP A 313 8.46 8.38 -25.76
N GLY A 314 9.15 8.02 -24.68
CA GLY A 314 8.76 8.40 -23.32
C GLY A 314 7.71 7.49 -22.70
N LEU A 315 7.62 6.21 -23.08
CA LEU A 315 6.88 5.20 -22.33
C LEU A 315 7.82 4.39 -21.43
N ASP A 316 7.42 4.19 -20.17
CA ASP A 316 7.96 3.17 -19.29
C ASP A 316 7.15 1.87 -19.44
N ASP A 317 7.80 0.72 -19.29
CA ASP A 317 7.18 -0.61 -19.41
C ASP A 317 7.07 -1.27 -18.03
N PHE A 318 5.91 -1.13 -17.38
CA PHE A 318 5.67 -1.62 -16.03
C PHE A 318 5.46 -3.13 -16.04
N LEU A 319 6.19 -3.87 -15.21
CA LEU A 319 5.96 -5.31 -15.05
C LEU A 319 4.66 -5.53 -14.26
N THR A 320 3.81 -6.42 -14.75
CA THR A 320 2.55 -6.76 -14.10
C THR A 320 2.28 -8.26 -14.13
N CYS A 321 1.52 -8.73 -13.14
CA CYS A 321 0.85 -10.01 -13.16
C CYS A 321 -0.56 -9.89 -12.57
N ARG A 322 -1.45 -10.79 -13.02
CA ARG A 322 -2.70 -11.04 -12.32
C ARG A 322 -2.40 -11.81 -11.03
N ILE A 323 -3.00 -11.38 -9.92
CA ILE A 323 -2.94 -12.11 -8.65
C ILE A 323 -4.00 -13.23 -8.69
N PRO A 324 -3.60 -14.51 -8.79
CA PRO A 324 -4.52 -15.63 -8.91
C PRO A 324 -5.49 -15.70 -7.72
N GLY A 325 -6.75 -16.05 -7.99
CA GLY A 325 -7.82 -16.03 -6.97
C GLY A 325 -8.41 -14.63 -6.74
N THR A 326 -7.94 -13.63 -7.47
CA THR A 326 -8.53 -12.29 -7.55
C THR A 326 -8.61 -11.83 -9.00
N GLU A 327 -9.29 -10.70 -9.21
CA GLU A 327 -9.37 -10.01 -10.49
C GLU A 327 -8.45 -8.79 -10.58
N VAL A 328 -7.43 -8.79 -9.72
CA VAL A 328 -6.49 -7.68 -9.56
C VAL A 328 -5.21 -7.99 -10.31
N HIS A 329 -4.80 -7.04 -11.14
CA HIS A 329 -3.48 -6.98 -11.73
C HIS A 329 -2.66 -5.97 -10.94
N LEU A 330 -1.51 -6.40 -10.44
CA LEU A 330 -0.56 -5.51 -9.76
C LEU A 330 0.69 -5.38 -10.60
N GLY A 331 1.33 -4.23 -10.53
CA GLY A 331 2.57 -3.98 -11.25
C GLY A 331 3.40 -2.86 -10.66
N MET A 332 4.63 -2.76 -11.13
CA MET A 332 5.56 -1.70 -10.76
C MET A 332 6.54 -1.40 -11.87
N SER A 333 7.11 -0.20 -11.83
CA SER A 333 8.15 0.22 -12.75
C SER A 333 9.44 -0.61 -12.56
N ARG A 334 10.35 -0.52 -13.53
CA ARG A 334 11.70 -1.08 -13.41
C ARG A 334 12.49 -0.47 -12.25
N LYS A 335 12.33 0.84 -12.02
CA LYS A 335 13.03 1.57 -10.95
C LYS A 335 12.62 1.08 -9.57
N LEU A 336 11.32 1.02 -9.31
CA LEU A 336 10.81 0.53 -8.03
C LEU A 336 11.08 -0.97 -7.85
N PHE A 337 10.97 -1.77 -8.91
CA PHE A 337 11.32 -3.19 -8.85
C PHE A 337 12.80 -3.39 -8.45
N ALA A 338 13.72 -2.63 -9.03
CA ALA A 338 15.14 -2.70 -8.69
C ALA A 338 15.40 -2.28 -7.23
N ALA A 339 14.73 -1.24 -6.74
CA ALA A 339 14.81 -0.81 -5.35
C ALA A 339 14.29 -1.87 -4.38
N CYS A 340 13.11 -2.46 -4.67
CA CYS A 340 12.56 -3.58 -3.90
C CYS A 340 13.47 -4.81 -3.94
N ALA A 341 14.10 -5.12 -5.08
CA ALA A 341 15.05 -6.22 -5.19
C ALA A 341 16.27 -6.03 -4.30
N ARG A 342 16.85 -4.82 -4.29
CA ARG A 342 17.96 -4.48 -3.40
C ARG A 342 17.55 -4.55 -1.93
N LEU A 343 16.40 -3.99 -1.58
CA LEU A 343 15.87 -4.06 -0.21
C LEU A 343 15.65 -5.50 0.24
N HIS A 344 15.08 -6.35 -0.63
CA HIS A 344 14.83 -7.75 -0.34
C HIS A 344 16.12 -8.53 -0.09
N GLU A 345 17.21 -8.28 -0.83
CA GLU A 345 18.52 -8.90 -0.58
C GLU A 345 19.06 -8.57 0.81
N GLU A 346 18.88 -7.33 1.25
CA GLU A 346 19.31 -6.87 2.57
C GLU A 346 18.41 -7.43 3.68
N ASP A 347 17.11 -7.44 3.45
CA ASP A 347 16.12 -8.03 4.34
C ASP A 347 16.31 -9.53 4.52
N LEU A 348 16.75 -10.25 3.48
CA LEU A 348 17.10 -11.66 3.58
C LEU A 348 18.28 -11.89 4.53
N ALA A 349 19.32 -11.04 4.47
CA ALA A 349 20.48 -11.12 5.36
C ALA A 349 20.13 -10.75 6.82
N ILE A 350 19.14 -9.87 7.02
CA ILE A 350 18.58 -9.53 8.34
C ILE A 350 17.75 -10.72 8.87
N ALA A 351 16.87 -11.27 8.03
CA ALA A 351 16.01 -12.39 8.40
C ALA A 351 16.82 -13.64 8.81
N GLN A 352 17.90 -13.93 8.09
CA GLN A 352 18.82 -15.05 8.41
C GLN A 352 19.47 -14.93 9.79
N ARG A 353 19.65 -13.71 10.29
CA ARG A 353 20.25 -13.43 11.61
C ARG A 353 19.22 -13.15 12.70
N THR A 354 17.93 -13.11 12.35
CA THR A 354 16.85 -12.84 13.30
C THR A 354 16.24 -14.16 13.80
N PRO A 355 16.41 -14.51 15.09
CA PRO A 355 15.90 -15.79 15.61
C PRO A 355 14.39 -15.93 15.48
N GLY A 356 13.93 -17.10 15.02
CA GLY A 356 12.51 -17.49 15.01
C GLY A 356 11.68 -16.98 13.83
N LEU A 357 12.23 -16.15 12.94
CA LEU A 357 11.54 -15.73 11.71
C LEU A 357 11.51 -16.80 10.64
N ARG A 358 12.51 -17.68 10.63
CA ARG A 358 12.61 -18.75 9.65
C ARG A 358 11.69 -19.88 10.05
N ALA A 359 11.04 -20.52 9.08
CA ALA A 359 10.18 -21.67 9.33
C ALA A 359 10.98 -22.82 9.98
N GLU A 360 12.26 -22.95 9.63
CA GLU A 360 13.20 -23.89 10.25
C GLU A 360 13.62 -23.53 11.69
N ASP A 361 13.43 -22.27 12.10
CA ASP A 361 13.71 -21.79 13.47
C ASP A 361 12.48 -21.86 14.37
N GLN A 362 11.33 -22.29 13.86
CA GLN A 362 10.14 -22.57 14.65
C GLN A 362 10.20 -24.04 15.10
N PRO A 363 10.69 -24.34 16.32
CA PRO A 363 10.60 -25.69 16.86
C PRO A 363 9.12 -26.11 16.93
N ALA A 364 8.87 -27.43 16.92
CA ALA A 364 7.56 -28.05 17.17
C ALA A 364 6.92 -27.73 18.55
N LEU A 365 7.46 -26.75 19.28
CA LEU A 365 7.02 -26.24 20.58
C LEU A 365 5.73 -25.40 20.50
N ASP A 366 5.24 -25.07 19.31
CA ASP A 366 3.96 -24.37 19.11
C ASP A 366 2.74 -25.18 19.59
N GLN A 367 2.89 -26.47 19.92
CA GLN A 367 1.78 -27.34 20.34
C GLN A 367 1.23 -27.08 21.75
N GLY A 368 1.73 -26.08 22.48
CA GLY A 368 1.30 -25.78 23.86
C GLY A 368 1.07 -24.31 24.21
N LEU A 369 1.28 -23.38 23.28
CA LEU A 369 1.09 -21.94 23.53
C LEU A 369 -0.36 -21.52 23.27
N SER A 370 -0.87 -20.60 24.09
CA SER A 370 -2.15 -19.95 23.80
C SER A 370 -2.04 -19.07 22.54
N ASP A 371 -3.16 -18.80 21.87
CA ASP A 371 -3.21 -17.91 20.71
C ASP A 371 -2.62 -16.52 21.01
N GLU A 372 -2.79 -16.05 22.24
CA GLU A 372 -2.24 -14.76 22.71
C GLU A 372 -0.72 -14.80 22.81
N ASP A 373 -0.15 -15.86 23.39
CA ASP A 373 1.30 -16.02 23.51
C ASP A 373 1.97 -16.17 22.14
N GLN A 374 1.34 -16.90 21.21
CA GLN A 374 1.80 -17.00 19.83
C GLN A 374 1.80 -15.63 19.14
N GLU A 375 0.77 -14.81 19.34
CA GLU A 375 0.74 -13.47 18.74
C GLU A 375 1.80 -12.55 19.34
N VAL A 376 2.03 -12.61 20.65
CA VAL A 376 3.11 -11.87 21.32
C VAL A 376 4.49 -12.29 20.78
N GLN A 377 4.70 -13.58 20.54
CA GLN A 377 5.93 -14.08 19.96
C GLN A 377 6.12 -13.58 18.53
N ARG A 378 5.10 -13.72 17.65
CA ARG A 378 5.15 -13.23 16.26
C ARG A 378 5.42 -11.72 16.22
N LEU A 379 4.78 -10.96 17.10
CA LEU A 379 5.00 -9.52 17.22
C LEU A 379 6.43 -9.18 17.66
N THR A 380 6.98 -9.94 18.62
CA THR A 380 8.36 -9.77 19.07
C THR A 380 9.36 -10.01 17.95
N GLN A 381 9.17 -11.06 17.15
CA GLN A 381 10.03 -11.35 16.01
C GLN A 381 9.98 -10.23 14.95
N ARG A 382 8.78 -9.73 14.62
CA ARG A 382 8.61 -8.58 13.72
C ARG A 382 9.31 -7.32 14.23
N ARG A 383 9.31 -7.09 15.56
CA ARG A 383 9.99 -5.95 16.17
C ARG A 383 11.51 -6.04 16.07
N ILE A 384 12.08 -7.20 16.40
CA ILE A 384 13.53 -7.43 16.28
C ILE A 384 13.98 -7.23 14.82
N PHE A 385 13.22 -7.78 13.88
CA PHE A 385 13.49 -7.57 12.45
C PHE A 385 13.47 -6.08 12.09
N ARG A 386 12.45 -5.35 12.55
CA ARG A 386 12.31 -3.94 12.24
C ARG A 386 13.41 -3.09 12.84
N GLU A 387 13.86 -3.41 14.05
CA GLU A 387 15.02 -2.76 14.69
C GLU A 387 16.27 -2.89 13.81
N GLN A 388 16.58 -4.12 13.38
CA GLN A 388 17.73 -4.36 12.50
C GLN A 388 17.60 -3.65 11.15
N GLN A 389 16.38 -3.53 10.60
CA GLN A 389 16.13 -2.74 9.40
C GLN A 389 16.38 -1.24 9.61
N GLU A 390 15.99 -0.68 10.75
CA GLU A 390 16.23 0.74 11.06
C GLU A 390 17.72 0.99 11.37
N GLU A 391 18.42 0.06 12.02
CA GLU A 391 19.88 0.11 12.19
C GLU A 391 20.62 0.07 10.84
N ALA A 392 20.13 -0.73 9.89
CA ALA A 392 20.70 -0.81 8.55
C ALA A 392 20.38 0.42 7.66
N ARG A 393 19.41 1.25 8.06
CA ARG A 393 18.86 2.34 7.24
C ARG A 393 19.89 3.30 6.65
N PRO A 394 20.91 3.79 7.40
CA PRO A 394 21.92 4.69 6.83
C PRO A 394 22.68 4.06 5.66
N ARG A 395 22.94 2.75 5.71
CA ARG A 395 23.57 2.00 4.61
C ARG A 395 22.59 1.71 3.47
N LEU A 396 21.32 1.46 3.78
CA LEU A 396 20.29 1.16 2.79
C LEU A 396 20.00 2.34 1.85
N ARG A 397 20.04 3.58 2.34
CA ARG A 397 19.73 4.78 1.55
C ARG A 397 20.48 4.85 0.21
N PRO A 398 21.82 4.93 0.17
CA PRO A 398 22.55 5.00 -1.09
C PRO A 398 22.37 3.72 -1.94
N LEU A 399 22.29 2.54 -1.31
CA LEU A 399 22.12 1.28 -2.04
C LEU A 399 20.78 1.21 -2.80
N LEU A 400 19.70 1.67 -2.17
CA LEU A 400 18.38 1.72 -2.79
C LEU A 400 18.31 2.81 -3.85
N ARG A 401 18.92 3.98 -3.61
CA ARG A 401 19.04 5.06 -4.61
C ARG A 401 19.73 4.56 -5.87
N ASP A 402 20.91 3.96 -5.72
CA ASP A 402 21.69 3.40 -6.84
C ASP A 402 20.92 2.31 -7.60
N ALA A 403 20.17 1.46 -6.90
CA ALA A 403 19.33 0.45 -7.53
C ALA A 403 18.16 1.07 -8.30
N TYR A 404 17.49 2.05 -7.69
CA TYR A 404 16.36 2.77 -8.28
C TYR A 404 16.75 3.52 -9.55
N GLU A 405 17.91 4.19 -9.55
CA GLU A 405 18.41 4.91 -10.72
C GLU A 405 18.81 3.96 -11.85
N ARG A 406 19.56 2.89 -11.54
CA ARG A 406 19.93 1.85 -12.52
C ARG A 406 18.73 1.13 -13.13
N GLY A 407 17.61 1.04 -12.41
CA GLY A 407 16.39 0.46 -12.97
C GLY A 407 15.90 1.17 -14.25
N THR A 408 16.25 2.44 -14.46
CA THR A 408 15.88 3.20 -15.67
C THR A 408 16.47 2.57 -16.94
N THR A 409 17.69 2.06 -16.86
CA THR A 409 18.45 1.51 -18.00
C THR A 409 18.55 0.00 -17.99
N SER A 410 18.09 -0.67 -16.92
CA SER A 410 18.09 -2.13 -16.82
C SER A 410 16.97 -2.73 -17.69
N ASP A 411 17.23 -3.90 -18.27
CA ASP A 411 16.21 -4.68 -18.97
C ASP A 411 15.50 -5.65 -17.99
N TRP A 412 14.29 -6.12 -18.33
CA TRP A 412 13.53 -6.98 -17.41
C TRP A 412 14.14 -8.36 -17.28
N SER A 413 14.77 -8.87 -18.33
CA SER A 413 15.56 -10.10 -18.33
C SER A 413 16.62 -10.10 -17.22
N ASP A 414 17.38 -9.00 -17.09
CA ASP A 414 18.37 -8.82 -16.02
C ASP A 414 17.71 -8.71 -14.64
N LEU A 415 16.69 -7.85 -14.51
CA LEU A 415 16.00 -7.62 -13.24
C LEU A 415 15.32 -8.89 -12.71
N LEU A 416 14.73 -9.69 -13.60
CA LEU A 416 14.06 -10.95 -13.26
C LEU A 416 15.03 -12.14 -13.18
N ARG A 417 16.28 -11.96 -13.64
CA ARG A 417 17.28 -13.02 -13.83
C ARG A 417 16.74 -14.16 -14.70
N ARG A 418 16.13 -13.80 -15.83
CA ARG A 418 15.51 -14.72 -16.80
C ARG A 418 16.04 -14.43 -18.21
N PRO A 419 16.23 -15.47 -19.05
CA PRO A 419 16.76 -15.28 -20.40
C PRO A 419 15.79 -14.58 -21.35
N GLN A 420 14.51 -14.52 -21.02
CA GLN A 420 13.46 -13.99 -21.88
C GLN A 420 12.79 -12.78 -21.23
N GLU A 421 12.63 -11.72 -22.02
CA GLU A 421 11.80 -10.57 -21.67
C GLU A 421 10.32 -11.01 -21.54
N PRO A 422 9.56 -10.45 -20.59
CA PRO A 422 8.11 -10.63 -20.54
C PRO A 422 7.45 -10.16 -21.85
N LYS A 423 6.23 -10.63 -22.15
CA LYS A 423 5.48 -10.10 -23.31
C LYS A 423 5.08 -8.64 -23.03
N LEU A 424 5.38 -7.75 -23.99
CA LEU A 424 4.86 -6.38 -24.00
C LEU A 424 3.39 -6.40 -24.44
N ASP A 425 2.52 -5.84 -23.62
CA ASP A 425 1.08 -5.78 -23.84
C ASP A 425 0.71 -4.42 -24.44
N LEU A 426 0.49 -4.40 -25.76
CA LEU A 426 0.13 -3.20 -26.53
C LEU A 426 -1.34 -3.18 -26.91
N GLU A 427 -1.99 -4.34 -26.93
CA GLU A 427 -3.38 -4.48 -27.37
C GLU A 427 -4.34 -3.79 -26.38
N GLY A 428 -3.93 -3.72 -25.10
CA GLY A 428 -4.81 -3.27 -24.03
C GLY A 428 -5.95 -4.24 -23.80
N ASP A 429 -6.61 -4.12 -22.65
CA ASP A 429 -7.81 -4.89 -22.36
C ASP A 429 -8.93 -3.90 -22.02
N GLU A 430 -9.87 -3.73 -22.94
CA GLU A 430 -11.04 -2.86 -22.72
C GLU A 430 -11.87 -3.32 -21.51
N GLY A 431 -11.74 -4.57 -21.08
CA GLY A 431 -12.32 -5.10 -19.86
C GLY A 431 -11.65 -4.62 -18.58
N LEU A 432 -10.45 -4.01 -18.64
CA LEU A 432 -9.73 -3.56 -17.46
C LEU A 432 -9.99 -2.08 -17.15
N LEU A 433 -10.09 -1.81 -15.86
CA LEU A 433 -10.03 -0.49 -15.28
C LEU A 433 -8.61 -0.31 -14.73
N GLU A 434 -7.79 0.44 -15.46
CA GLU A 434 -6.38 0.65 -15.15
C GLU A 434 -6.17 1.90 -14.29
N ALA A 435 -5.17 1.89 -13.42
CA ALA A 435 -4.65 3.08 -12.77
C ALA A 435 -3.19 2.91 -12.40
N ALA A 436 -2.49 4.02 -12.26
CA ALA A 436 -1.10 4.03 -11.84
C ALA A 436 -0.81 5.14 -10.84
N THR A 437 0.22 4.91 -10.02
CA THR A 437 0.99 5.98 -9.40
C THR A 437 2.21 6.26 -10.28
N PRO A 438 3.13 7.17 -9.90
CA PRO A 438 4.39 7.33 -10.63
C PRO A 438 5.18 6.04 -10.80
N GLU A 439 5.07 5.08 -9.87
CA GLU A 439 5.93 3.88 -9.80
C GLU A 439 5.18 2.54 -9.65
N THR A 440 3.87 2.56 -9.43
CA THR A 440 3.04 1.34 -9.32
C THR A 440 1.90 1.33 -10.33
N TYR A 441 1.49 0.14 -10.72
CA TYR A 441 0.39 -0.11 -11.64
C TYR A 441 -0.64 -1.03 -10.98
N LEU A 442 -1.91 -0.77 -11.26
CA LEU A 442 -3.04 -1.53 -10.77
C LEU A 442 -4.09 -1.61 -11.87
N ALA A 443 -4.66 -2.78 -12.10
CA ALA A 443 -5.89 -2.89 -12.89
C ALA A 443 -6.87 -3.87 -12.25
N VAL A 444 -8.17 -3.64 -12.50
CA VAL A 444 -9.26 -4.51 -12.05
C VAL A 444 -10.21 -4.80 -13.21
N SER A 445 -10.71 -6.03 -13.31
CA SER A 445 -11.74 -6.38 -14.29
C SER A 445 -13.02 -5.58 -14.04
N ARG A 446 -13.60 -4.97 -15.08
CA ARG A 446 -14.88 -4.26 -15.02
C ARG A 446 -16.08 -5.19 -14.85
N TYR A 447 -15.94 -6.43 -15.33
CA TYR A 447 -17.03 -7.40 -15.38
C TYR A 447 -17.19 -8.16 -14.07
N ASP A 448 -16.11 -8.25 -13.29
CA ASP A 448 -16.07 -8.99 -12.04
C ASP A 448 -16.08 -8.06 -10.81
N LEU A 449 -16.37 -6.77 -11.01
CA LEU A 449 -16.67 -5.88 -9.89
C LEU A 449 -18.03 -6.27 -9.30
N PRO A 450 -18.14 -6.35 -7.95
CA PRO A 450 -19.41 -6.60 -7.30
C PRO A 450 -20.48 -5.62 -7.77
N ALA A 451 -21.57 -6.18 -8.29
CA ALA A 451 -22.64 -5.39 -8.89
C ALA A 451 -23.29 -4.44 -7.87
N ALA A 452 -23.85 -3.35 -8.40
CA ALA A 452 -24.73 -2.48 -7.64
C ALA A 452 -25.95 -3.25 -7.15
N ARG A 453 -26.41 -2.94 -5.93
CA ARG A 453 -27.74 -3.38 -5.48
C ARG A 453 -28.76 -2.80 -6.46
N SER A 454 -29.61 -3.67 -7.03
CA SER A 454 -30.75 -3.26 -7.86
C SER A 454 -31.92 -2.81 -7.01
#